data_AF-A0A3D2R6P9-F1
#
_entry.id   AF-A0A3D2R6P9-F1
#
_cell.length_a   1.000
_cell.length_b   1.000
_cell.length_c   1.000
_cell.angle_alpha   90.00
_cell.angle_beta   90.00
_cell.angle_gamma   90.00
#
_symmetry.space_group_name_H-M   'P 1'
#
loop_
_entity.id
_entity.type
_entity.pdbx_description
1 polymer ?
#
loop_
_entity_poly.entity_id
_entity_poly.type
_entity_poly.pdbx_seq_one_letter_code
_entity_poly.pdbx_strand_id
1 'polypeptide(L)'
;DIYPVLKNRRVIRTFTGVRAAVADGLPIVGLMPQHRRTWIASGFEGDGICLSAWAGRAVCDAIFDKPKSVLDVFSPNRFQEMSEVV
;
A
#
# COMPACT_ATOMS: atom_id res chain seq x y z
N ASP A 1 5.71 -21.63 24.09
CA ASP A 1 6.72 -20.55 23.93
C ASP A 1 7.48 -20.74 22.63
N ILE A 2 7.55 -19.71 21.77
CA ILE A 2 8.28 -19.79 20.48
C ILE A 2 9.80 -19.60 20.67
N TYR A 3 10.25 -18.79 21.63
CA TYR A 3 11.68 -18.62 21.94
C TYR A 3 11.93 -18.27 23.42
N PRO A 4 12.02 -19.28 24.32
CA PRO A 4 12.05 -19.10 25.78
C PRO A 4 13.19 -18.23 26.31
N VAL A 5 14.33 -18.22 25.64
CA VAL A 5 15.55 -17.51 26.06
C VAL A 5 15.36 -15.97 26.07
N LEU A 6 14.37 -15.44 25.34
CA LEU A 6 14.08 -13.99 25.34
C LEU A 6 13.53 -13.47 26.69
N LYS A 7 12.94 -14.34 27.52
CA LYS A 7 12.37 -13.93 28.83
C LYS A 7 13.40 -13.26 29.74
N ASN A 8 14.68 -13.64 29.61
CA ASN A 8 15.77 -13.17 30.45
C ASN A 8 16.64 -12.10 29.77
N ARG A 9 16.09 -11.36 28.77
CA ARG A 9 16.82 -10.32 28.03
C ARG A 9 16.28 -8.94 28.34
N ARG A 10 17.19 -7.95 28.42
CA ARG A 10 16.84 -6.53 28.64
C ARG A 10 16.29 -5.91 27.34
N VAL A 11 15.09 -5.32 27.41
CA VAL A 11 14.54 -4.52 26.31
C VAL A 11 15.31 -3.20 26.23
N ILE A 12 15.88 -2.91 25.06
CA ILE A 12 16.66 -1.68 24.83
C ILE A 12 15.75 -0.50 24.46
N ARG A 13 14.67 -0.77 23.71
CA ARG A 13 13.73 0.24 23.22
C ARG A 13 12.40 -0.40 22.81
N THR A 14 11.33 0.38 22.91
CA THR A 14 10.01 0.11 22.30
C THR A 14 9.62 1.31 21.45
N PHE A 15 8.89 1.07 20.35
CA PHE A 15 8.33 2.13 19.53
C PHE A 15 6.98 1.69 18.94
N THR A 16 6.24 2.66 18.43
CA THR A 16 4.98 2.45 17.72
C THR A 16 4.97 3.23 16.41
N GLY A 17 4.06 2.90 15.51
CA GLY A 17 3.87 3.56 14.23
C GLY A 17 2.49 3.27 13.66
N VAL A 18 2.07 4.11 12.72
CA VAL A 18 0.79 3.94 12.01
C VAL A 18 1.04 3.16 10.72
N ARG A 19 0.14 2.24 10.40
CA ARG A 19 0.08 1.56 9.12
C ARG A 19 -1.17 2.01 8.39
N ALA A 20 -1.01 2.43 7.14
CA ALA A 20 -2.13 2.72 6.26
C ALA A 20 -2.74 1.38 5.82
N ALA A 21 -3.72 0.89 6.58
CA ALA A 21 -4.48 -0.30 6.26
C ALA A 21 -5.61 0.00 5.29
N VAL A 22 -5.91 -0.97 4.45
CA VAL A 22 -6.97 -0.87 3.42
C VAL A 22 -8.01 -1.94 3.68
N ALA A 23 -9.27 -1.61 3.46
CA ALA A 23 -10.40 -2.49 3.81
C ALA A 23 -10.32 -3.89 3.17
N ASP A 24 -9.68 -4.03 2.01
CA ASP A 24 -9.51 -5.29 1.29
C ASP A 24 -8.10 -5.91 1.45
N GLY A 25 -7.23 -5.31 2.26
CA GLY A 25 -5.85 -5.76 2.48
C GLY A 25 -4.91 -5.57 1.28
N LEU A 26 -5.35 -4.88 0.22
CA LEU A 26 -4.52 -4.59 -0.96
C LEU A 26 -4.09 -3.11 -0.98
N PRO A 27 -2.88 -2.79 -1.47
CA PRO A 27 -2.46 -1.41 -1.61
C PRO A 27 -3.32 -0.65 -2.63
N ILE A 28 -3.35 0.68 -2.50
CA ILE A 28 -4.02 1.59 -3.42
C ILE A 28 -2.95 2.28 -4.26
N VAL A 29 -2.83 1.86 -5.52
CA VAL A 29 -1.82 2.34 -6.46
C VAL A 29 -2.47 2.64 -7.81
N GLY A 30 -2.41 3.91 -8.25
CA GLY A 30 -2.93 4.29 -9.56
C GLY A 30 -3.30 5.77 -9.68
N LEU A 31 -3.88 6.12 -10.82
CA LEU A 31 -4.38 7.46 -11.09
C LEU A 31 -5.65 7.72 -10.27
N MET A 32 -5.74 8.92 -9.68
CA MET A 32 -6.92 9.32 -8.91
C MET A 32 -8.10 9.60 -9.85
N PRO A 33 -9.29 9.01 -9.60
CA PRO A 33 -10.39 9.05 -10.57
C PRO A 33 -10.91 10.46 -10.86
N GLN A 34 -10.87 11.34 -9.86
CA GLN A 34 -11.35 12.72 -9.95
C GLN A 34 -10.23 13.74 -10.28
N HIS A 35 -8.98 13.28 -10.41
CA HIS A 35 -7.81 14.15 -10.60
C HIS A 35 -6.87 13.62 -11.68
N ARG A 36 -6.99 14.16 -12.90
CA ARG A 36 -6.32 13.67 -14.12
C ARG A 36 -4.78 13.66 -14.11
N ARG A 37 -4.13 14.24 -13.09
CA ARG A 37 -2.67 14.34 -12.97
C ARG A 37 -2.15 13.92 -11.59
N THR A 38 -3.00 13.32 -10.77
CA THR A 38 -2.65 12.93 -9.40
C THR A 38 -2.61 11.41 -9.30
N TRP A 39 -1.47 10.90 -8.84
CA TRP A 39 -1.28 9.48 -8.56
C TRP A 39 -1.25 9.25 -7.06
N ILE A 40 -1.75 8.08 -6.64
CA ILE A 40 -1.64 7.60 -5.27
C ILE A 40 -0.86 6.29 -5.27
N ALA A 41 -0.03 6.11 -4.24
CA ALA A 41 0.64 4.85 -3.90
C ALA A 41 0.67 4.77 -2.37
N SER A 42 -0.37 4.19 -1.77
CA SER A 42 -0.54 4.08 -0.32
C SER A 42 -1.17 2.74 0.03
N GLY A 43 -1.44 2.49 1.32
CA GLY A 43 -2.17 1.31 1.74
C GLY A 43 -1.34 0.02 1.81
N PHE A 44 -0.01 0.12 1.79
CA PHE A 44 0.88 -1.05 1.76
C PHE A 44 1.05 -1.74 3.13
N GLU A 45 0.40 -1.25 4.18
CA GLU A 45 0.44 -1.84 5.52
C GLU A 45 1.85 -2.25 6.01
N GLY A 46 2.06 -3.56 6.23
CA GLY A 46 3.31 -4.15 6.67
C GLY A 46 4.28 -4.47 5.54
N ASP A 47 3.81 -4.47 4.29
CA ASP A 47 4.57 -4.90 3.12
C ASP A 47 5.22 -3.74 2.36
N GLY A 48 4.96 -2.50 2.77
CA GLY A 48 5.41 -1.29 2.07
C GLY A 48 6.92 -1.22 1.82
N ILE A 49 7.75 -1.69 2.76
CA ILE A 49 9.20 -1.72 2.56
C ILE A 49 9.56 -2.65 1.39
N CYS A 50 9.01 -3.86 1.38
CA CYS A 50 9.28 -4.88 0.36
C CYS A 50 8.72 -4.50 -1.01
N LEU A 51 7.56 -3.85 -1.05
CA LEU A 51 6.86 -3.50 -2.29
C LEU A 51 7.24 -2.13 -2.87
N SER A 52 7.92 -1.28 -2.11
CA SER A 52 8.23 0.12 -2.49
C SER A 52 8.91 0.26 -3.85
N ALA A 53 9.96 -0.53 -4.11
CA ALA A 53 10.73 -0.45 -5.35
C ALA A 53 9.89 -0.87 -6.57
N TRP A 54 9.10 -1.95 -6.43
CA TRP A 54 8.19 -2.39 -7.46
C TRP A 54 7.09 -1.35 -7.72
N ALA A 55 6.46 -0.82 -6.67
CA ALA A 55 5.39 0.17 -6.78
C ALA A 55 5.87 1.45 -7.49
N GLY A 56 7.04 1.96 -7.11
CA GLY A 56 7.63 3.13 -7.76
C GLY A 56 7.88 2.91 -9.25
N ARG A 57 8.44 1.74 -9.62
CA ARG A 57 8.66 1.39 -11.03
C ARG A 57 7.35 1.25 -11.80
N ALA A 58 6.36 0.57 -11.22
CA ALA A 58 5.06 0.35 -11.84
C ALA A 58 4.34 1.68 -12.12
N VAL A 59 4.34 2.62 -11.17
CA VAL A 59 3.77 3.96 -11.34
C VAL A 59 4.50 4.74 -12.43
N CYS A 60 5.84 4.73 -12.44
CA CYS A 60 6.62 5.38 -13.49
C CYS A 60 6.28 4.82 -14.88
N ASP A 61 6.23 3.49 -15.03
CA ASP A 61 5.90 2.88 -16.31
C ASP A 61 4.48 3.24 -16.76
N ALA A 62 3.52 3.33 -15.84
CA ALA A 62 2.16 3.75 -16.14
C ALA A 62 2.05 5.25 -16.51
N ILE A 63 2.87 6.12 -15.95
CA ILE A 63 2.95 7.55 -16.32
C ILE A 63 3.47 7.74 -17.75
N PHE A 64 4.37 6.86 -18.21
CA PHE A 64 4.96 6.91 -19.55
C PHE A 64 4.23 6.03 -20.58
N ASP A 65 2.97 5.67 -20.33
CA ASP A 65 2.13 4.85 -21.22
C ASP A 65 2.78 3.53 -21.68
N LYS A 66 3.64 2.95 -20.84
CA LYS A 66 4.18 1.60 -21.08
C LYS A 66 3.11 0.54 -20.78
N PRO A 67 3.22 -0.67 -21.34
CA PRO A 67 2.24 -1.74 -21.14
C PRO A 67 1.90 -1.89 -19.66
N LYS A 68 0.59 -1.82 -19.36
CA LYS A 68 0.10 -1.78 -17.99
C LYS A 68 0.50 -3.06 -17.26
N SER A 69 1.26 -2.88 -16.19
CA SER A 69 1.49 -3.89 -15.19
C SER A 69 0.19 -4.20 -14.43
N VAL A 70 0.24 -5.17 -13.50
CA VAL A 70 -0.84 -5.60 -12.57
C VAL A 70 -1.50 -4.49 -11.72
N LEU A 71 -1.23 -3.21 -12.00
CA LEU A 71 -1.76 -2.04 -11.30
C LEU A 71 -3.28 -1.92 -11.33
N ASP A 72 -3.96 -2.50 -12.33
CA ASP A 72 -5.42 -2.41 -12.41
C ASP A 72 -6.09 -3.02 -11.16
N VAL A 73 -5.50 -4.07 -10.57
CA VAL A 73 -5.96 -4.69 -9.30
C VAL A 73 -5.82 -3.73 -8.11
N PHE A 74 -4.83 -2.85 -8.15
CA PHE A 74 -4.54 -1.87 -7.09
C PHE A 74 -5.20 -0.51 -7.34
N SER A 75 -5.95 -0.36 -8.43
CA SER A 75 -6.54 0.90 -8.85
C SER A 75 -7.44 1.51 -7.76
N PRO A 76 -7.39 2.83 -7.53
CA PRO A 76 -8.33 3.51 -6.63
C PRO A 76 -9.79 3.37 -7.07
N ASN A 77 -10.04 3.11 -8.36
CA ASN A 77 -11.37 2.92 -8.89
C ASN A 77 -12.12 1.73 -8.25
N ARG A 78 -11.41 0.76 -7.66
CA ARG A 78 -12.03 -0.43 -7.09
C ARG A 78 -12.95 -0.18 -5.89
N PHE A 79 -12.89 1.03 -5.32
CA PHE A 79 -13.77 1.44 -4.21
C PHE A 79 -14.87 2.44 -4.62
N GLN A 80 -15.03 2.74 -5.91
CA GLN A 80 -16.00 3.76 -6.36
C GLN A 80 -17.47 3.36 -6.23
N GLU A 81 -17.80 2.07 -6.08
CA GLU A 81 -19.18 1.64 -5.81
C GLU A 81 -19.60 1.84 -4.34
N MET A 82 -18.68 2.26 -3.45
CA MET A 82 -18.96 2.45 -2.02
C MET A 82 -19.50 3.85 -1.66
N SER A 83 -19.95 4.63 -2.66
CA SER A 83 -20.37 6.04 -2.47
C SER A 83 -21.87 6.33 -2.58
N GLU A 84 -22.74 5.32 -2.52
CA GLU A 84 -24.19 5.52 -2.32
C GLU A 84 -24.66 4.92 -0.99
N VAL A 85 -24.40 5.62 0.12
CA VAL A 85 -25.34 5.71 1.25
C VAL A 85 -25.12 7.09 1.90
N VAL A 86 -26.01 8.04 1.58
CA VAL A 86 -26.30 9.20 2.41
C VAL A 86 -27.43 8.82 3.35
#